data_AF-A0A355WMI8-F1
#
_entry.id   AF-A0A355WMI8-F1
#
_cell.length_a   1.000
_cell.length_b   1.000
_cell.length_c   1.000
_cell.angle_alpha   90.00
_cell.angle_beta   90.00
_cell.angle_gamma   90.00
#
_symmetry.space_group_name_H-M   'P 1'
#
loop_
_entity.id
_entity.type
_entity.pdbx_description
1 polymer ?
#
loop_
_entity_poly.entity_id
_entity_poly.type
_entity_poly.pdbx_seq_one_letter_code
_entity_poly.pdbx_strand_id
1 'polypeptide(L)'
;MDPDFINDPYPFYDRVRVDGPLFHWQDYNLVCATSYDAVDTLLRDRRFGREQPDEFKTPPPVHLRPFFAFEHHSMLEREPPTHTRLRGLVVRAFTSRRIKALGPEIHALCHQLIDQFSAHPFDLLPAFA
;
A
#
# COMPACT_ATOMS: atom_id res chain seq x y z
N MET A 1 -5.68 17.56 8.10
CA MET A 1 -4.40 16.86 8.32
C MET A 1 -3.32 17.90 8.37
N ASP A 2 -2.35 17.72 9.27
CA ASP A 2 -1.22 18.64 9.45
C ASP A 2 -0.33 18.67 8.17
N PRO A 3 -0.18 19.81 7.48
CA PRO A 3 0.66 19.92 6.28
C PRO A 3 2.13 19.55 6.51
N ASP A 4 2.66 19.85 7.69
CA ASP A 4 4.07 19.55 8.01
C ASP A 4 4.27 18.04 8.10
N PHE A 5 3.31 17.33 8.69
CA PHE A 5 3.30 15.87 8.71
C PHE A 5 3.13 15.24 7.31
N ILE A 6 2.31 15.83 6.44
CA ILE A 6 2.11 15.33 5.07
C ILE A 6 3.40 15.47 4.26
N ASN A 7 4.09 16.60 4.39
CA ASN A 7 5.31 16.87 3.63
C ASN A 7 6.52 16.11 4.18
N ASP A 8 6.63 16.00 5.51
CA ASP A 8 7.70 15.27 6.17
C ASP A 8 7.18 14.55 7.43
N PRO A 9 6.73 13.29 7.30
CA PRO A 9 6.23 12.52 8.43
C PRO A 9 7.36 11.93 9.29
N TYR A 10 8.62 11.96 8.84
CA TYR A 10 9.72 11.25 9.49
C TYR A 10 10.05 11.80 10.89
N PRO A 11 10.10 13.12 11.14
CA PRO A 11 10.27 13.67 12.48
C PRO A 11 9.19 13.22 13.46
N PHE A 12 7.95 13.06 12.99
CA PHE A 12 6.89 12.49 13.82
C PHE A 12 7.18 11.03 14.16
N TYR A 13 7.48 10.20 13.15
CA TYR A 13 7.79 8.79 13.36
C TYR A 13 9.01 8.57 14.26
N ASP A 14 10.02 9.42 14.15
CA ASP A 14 11.22 9.36 14.99
C ASP A 14 10.89 9.64 16.46
N ARG A 15 10.04 10.65 16.73
CA ARG A 15 9.59 10.93 18.11
C ARG A 15 8.81 9.74 18.69
N VAL A 16 7.81 9.22 18.00
CA VAL A 16 6.97 8.13 18.54
C VAL A 16 7.72 6.80 18.65
N ARG A 17 8.76 6.58 17.84
CA ARG A 17 9.59 5.37 17.92
C ARG A 17 10.43 5.31 19.20
N VAL A 18 10.77 6.46 19.80
CA VAL A 18 11.50 6.53 21.07
C VAL A 18 10.67 5.92 22.21
N ASP A 19 9.35 6.10 22.18
CA ASP A 19 8.43 5.64 23.24
C ASP A 19 8.15 4.13 23.17
N GLY A 20 8.60 3.46 22.11
CA GLY A 20 8.53 2.01 21.98
C GLY A 20 8.09 1.54 20.59
N PRO A 21 7.96 0.21 20.41
CA PRO A 21 7.64 -0.40 19.11
C PRO A 21 6.18 -0.24 18.69
N LEU A 22 5.29 0.11 19.63
CA LEU A 22 3.85 0.27 19.44
C LEU A 22 3.38 1.52 20.18
N PHE A 23 2.45 2.27 19.58
CA PHE A 23 1.72 3.35 20.25
C PHE A 23 0.25 3.34 19.83
N HIS A 24 -0.62 4.01 20.58
CA HIS A 24 -2.02 4.19 20.20
C HIS A 24 -2.18 5.50 19.45
N TRP A 25 -2.62 5.43 18.18
CA TRP A 25 -2.95 6.59 17.38
C TRP A 25 -4.41 6.98 17.63
N GLN A 26 -4.60 8.08 18.35
CA GLN A 26 -5.91 8.53 18.82
C GLN A 26 -6.87 8.89 17.68
N ASP A 27 -6.42 9.60 16.64
CA ASP A 27 -7.26 9.98 15.49
C ASP A 27 -7.86 8.78 14.76
N TYR A 28 -7.11 7.68 14.67
CA TYR A 28 -7.57 6.44 14.04
C TYR A 28 -8.16 5.45 15.03
N ASN A 29 -7.97 5.69 16.34
CA ASN A 29 -8.25 4.75 17.41
C ASN A 29 -7.65 3.35 17.16
N LEU A 30 -6.40 3.30 16.70
CA LEU A 30 -5.69 2.06 16.35
C LEU A 30 -4.34 1.98 17.07
N VAL A 31 -3.86 0.76 17.30
CA VAL A 31 -2.48 0.52 17.70
C VAL A 31 -1.61 0.51 16.44
N CYS A 32 -0.57 1.33 16.42
CA CYS A 32 0.35 1.49 15.31
C CYS A 32 1.75 1.00 15.68
N ALA A 33 2.38 0.25 14.77
CA ALA A 33 3.75 -0.19 14.90
C ALA A 33 4.72 0.83 14.30
N THR A 34 5.80 1.13 15.01
CA THR A 34 6.74 2.22 14.68
C THR A 34 8.14 1.73 14.34
N SER A 35 8.48 0.51 14.74
CA SER A 35 9.78 -0.10 14.52
C SER A 35 9.72 -1.17 13.42
N TYR A 36 10.84 -1.35 12.72
CA TYR A 36 10.97 -2.39 11.71
C TYR A 36 10.66 -3.78 12.27
N ASP A 37 11.23 -4.14 13.43
CA ASP A 37 11.05 -5.46 14.04
C ASP A 37 9.58 -5.74 14.39
N ALA A 38 8.87 -4.73 14.91
CA ALA A 38 7.45 -4.86 15.20
C ALA A 38 6.62 -5.03 13.92
N VAL A 39 6.89 -4.24 12.88
CA VAL A 39 6.21 -4.35 11.59
C VAL A 39 6.47 -5.71 10.93
N ASP A 40 7.73 -6.17 10.88
CA ASP A 40 8.08 -7.48 10.30
C ASP A 40 7.43 -8.64 11.07
N THR A 41 7.44 -8.57 12.41
CA THR A 41 6.77 -9.57 13.26
C THR A 41 5.27 -9.62 12.98
N LEU A 42 4.59 -8.47 12.95
CA LEU A 42 3.14 -8.38 12.74
C LEU A 42 2.75 -8.85 11.33
N LEU A 43 3.50 -8.46 10.29
CA LEU A 43 3.19 -8.83 8.90
C LEU A 43 3.38 -10.34 8.62
N ARG A 44 4.13 -11.06 9.46
CA ARG A 44 4.34 -12.51 9.35
C ARG A 44 3.40 -13.33 10.22
N ASP A 45 2.84 -12.74 11.26
CA ASP A 45 1.97 -13.43 12.20
C ASP A 45 0.55 -13.57 11.63
N ARG A 46 0.13 -14.83 11.39
CA ARG A 46 -1.16 -15.18 10.80
C ARG A 46 -2.37 -14.80 11.65
N ARG A 47 -2.17 -14.36 12.90
CA ARG A 47 -3.23 -13.78 13.73
C ARG A 47 -3.61 -12.36 13.28
N PHE A 48 -2.72 -11.66 12.57
CA PHE A 48 -2.94 -10.32 12.03
C PHE A 48 -3.35 -10.40 10.55
N GLY A 49 -4.55 -10.93 10.31
CA GLY A 49 -5.14 -11.04 8.98
C GLY A 49 -5.81 -9.75 8.48
N ARG A 50 -6.18 -9.76 7.20
CA ARG A 50 -6.95 -8.72 6.51
C ARG A 50 -8.45 -8.83 6.78
N GLU A 51 -8.97 -10.04 6.91
CA GLU A 51 -10.39 -10.25 7.20
C GLU A 51 -10.70 -9.95 8.66
N GLN A 52 -11.60 -9.00 8.89
CA GLN A 52 -12.08 -8.67 10.22
C GLN A 52 -12.92 -9.84 10.78
N PRO A 53 -12.68 -10.29 12.03
CA PRO A 53 -13.53 -11.30 12.67
C PRO A 53 -14.98 -10.84 12.74
N ASP A 54 -15.92 -11.79 12.64
CA ASP A 54 -17.35 -11.50 12.52
C ASP A 54 -17.88 -10.66 13.70
N GLU A 55 -17.37 -10.91 14.91
CA GLU A 55 -17.71 -10.19 16.13
C GLU A 55 -17.27 -8.71 16.13
N PHE A 56 -16.33 -8.33 15.28
CA PHE A 56 -15.84 -6.95 15.18
C PHE A 56 -16.37 -6.22 13.93
N LYS A 57 -17.03 -6.93 13.00
CA LYS A 57 -17.50 -6.33 11.74
C LYS A 57 -18.46 -5.16 11.98
N THR A 58 -18.07 -4.00 11.49
CA THR A 58 -18.93 -2.81 11.46
C THR A 58 -19.41 -2.53 10.03
N PRO A 59 -20.68 -2.15 9.83
CA PRO A 59 -21.15 -1.80 8.49
C PRO A 59 -20.38 -0.59 7.96
N PRO A 60 -19.96 -0.59 6.69
CA PRO A 60 -19.26 0.56 6.13
C PRO A 60 -20.19 1.77 6.05
N PRO A 61 -19.63 3.00 6.05
CA PRO A 61 -20.39 4.23 5.83
C PRO A 61 -21.26 4.11 4.57
N VAL A 62 -22.50 4.63 4.62
CA VAL A 62 -23.50 4.46 3.55
C VAL A 62 -22.95 4.85 2.17
N HIS A 63 -22.22 5.96 2.10
CA HIS A 63 -21.63 6.46 0.86
C HIS A 63 -20.48 5.59 0.32
N LEU A 64 -19.89 4.72 1.14
CA LEU A 64 -18.83 3.79 0.74
C LEU A 64 -19.33 2.36 0.51
N ARG A 65 -20.61 2.05 0.79
CA ARG A 65 -21.15 0.70 0.60
C ARG A 65 -20.89 0.11 -0.79
N PRO A 66 -21.05 0.85 -1.91
CA PRO A 66 -20.75 0.31 -3.24
C PRO A 66 -19.26 -0.04 -3.41
N PHE A 67 -18.35 0.79 -2.87
CA PHE A 67 -16.91 0.55 -2.90
C PHE A 67 -16.57 -0.75 -2.16
N PHE A 68 -17.01 -0.89 -0.91
CA PHE A 68 -16.75 -2.08 -0.11
C PHE A 68 -17.41 -3.34 -0.69
N ALA A 69 -18.61 -3.23 -1.27
CA ALA A 69 -19.24 -4.36 -1.95
C ALA A 69 -18.38 -4.95 -3.07
N PHE A 70 -17.64 -4.11 -3.80
CA PHE A 70 -16.67 -4.56 -4.80
C PHE A 70 -15.35 -5.01 -4.17
N GLU A 71 -14.78 -4.19 -3.29
CA GLU A 71 -13.46 -4.38 -2.69
C GLU A 71 -13.41 -5.66 -1.84
N HIS A 72 -14.51 -6.06 -1.21
CA HIS A 72 -14.60 -7.33 -0.51
C HIS A 72 -14.29 -8.54 -1.41
N HIS A 73 -14.34 -8.43 -2.74
CA HIS A 73 -13.93 -9.52 -3.64
C HIS A 73 -12.46 -9.45 -4.08
N SER A 74 -11.73 -8.41 -3.68
CA SER A 74 -10.30 -8.23 -3.95
C SER A 74 -9.47 -9.32 -3.28
N MET A 75 -8.41 -9.76 -3.95
CA MET A 75 -7.42 -10.66 -3.37
C MET A 75 -6.71 -10.04 -2.15
N LEU A 76 -6.62 -8.70 -2.07
CA LEU A 76 -5.95 -7.98 -0.99
C LEU A 76 -6.75 -7.96 0.32
N GLU A 77 -8.04 -8.28 0.25
CA GLU A 77 -8.98 -8.23 1.38
C GLU A 77 -9.41 -9.63 1.86
N ARG A 78 -8.70 -10.69 1.43
CA ARG A 78 -9.08 -12.07 1.70
C ARG A 78 -7.97 -12.82 2.43
N GLU A 79 -8.37 -13.76 3.27
CA GLU A 79 -7.47 -14.73 3.88
C GLU A 79 -7.49 -16.09 3.14
N PRO A 80 -6.54 -17.00 3.41
CA PRO A 80 -6.63 -18.38 2.97
C PRO A 80 -7.95 -19.06 3.43
N PRO A 81 -8.55 -19.94 2.60
CA PRO A 81 -8.01 -20.48 1.35
C PRO A 81 -8.29 -19.60 0.11
N THR A 82 -9.16 -18.59 0.22
CA THR A 82 -9.57 -17.76 -0.92
C THR A 82 -8.41 -16.96 -1.49
N HIS A 83 -7.62 -16.29 -0.64
CA HIS A 83 -6.43 -15.58 -1.06
C HIS A 83 -5.44 -16.48 -1.78
N THR A 84 -5.16 -17.67 -1.23
CA THR A 84 -4.22 -18.63 -1.83
C THR A 84 -4.66 -19.03 -3.24
N ARG A 85 -5.96 -19.30 -3.43
CA ARG A 85 -6.52 -19.62 -4.75
C ARG A 85 -6.37 -18.45 -5.73
N LEU A 86 -6.78 -17.25 -5.33
CA LEU A 86 -6.71 -16.05 -6.20
C LEU A 86 -5.27 -15.71 -6.57
N ARG A 87 -4.36 -15.72 -5.58
CA ARG A 87 -2.92 -15.48 -5.81
C ARG A 87 -2.33 -16.50 -6.75
N GLY A 88 -2.70 -17.78 -6.62
CA GLY A 88 -2.26 -18.84 -7.51
C GLY A 88 -2.69 -18.65 -8.98
N LEU A 89 -3.80 -17.96 -9.24
CA LEU A 89 -4.23 -17.59 -10.59
C LEU A 89 -3.43 -16.39 -11.11
N VAL A 90 -3.30 -15.34 -10.30
CA VAL A 90 -2.63 -14.08 -10.68
C VAL A 90 -1.14 -14.29 -10.94
N VAL A 91 -0.42 -14.99 -10.05
CA VAL A 91 1.04 -15.14 -10.13
C VAL A 91 1.51 -15.83 -11.43
N ARG A 92 0.65 -16.61 -12.10
CA ARG A 92 0.95 -17.20 -13.41
C ARG A 92 1.20 -16.15 -14.49
N ALA A 93 0.62 -14.95 -14.36
CA ALA A 93 0.86 -13.82 -15.25
C ALA A 93 2.08 -12.97 -14.84
N PHE A 94 2.47 -12.99 -13.56
CA PHE A 94 3.55 -12.19 -12.97
C PHE A 94 4.85 -13.00 -12.77
N THR A 95 5.26 -13.75 -13.79
CA THR A 95 6.52 -14.52 -13.71
C THR A 95 7.74 -13.61 -13.93
N SER A 96 8.89 -13.94 -13.34
CA SER A 96 10.13 -13.17 -13.50
C SER A 96 10.50 -12.96 -14.98
N ARG A 97 10.25 -13.95 -15.84
CA ARG A 97 10.47 -13.84 -17.29
C ARG A 97 9.56 -12.80 -17.94
N ARG A 98 8.27 -12.79 -17.61
CA ARG A 98 7.30 -11.83 -18.16
C ARG A 98 7.62 -10.41 -17.68
N ILE A 99 7.89 -10.23 -16.38
CA ILE A 99 8.29 -8.93 -15.83
C ILE A 99 9.57 -8.43 -16.49
N LYS A 100 10.59 -9.28 -16.64
CA LYS A 100 11.84 -8.89 -17.33
C LYS A 100 11.61 -8.48 -18.79
N ALA A 101 10.65 -9.10 -19.47
CA ALA A 101 10.31 -8.78 -20.86
C ALA A 101 9.65 -7.40 -21.02
N LEU A 102 9.08 -6.82 -19.96
CA LEU A 102 8.56 -5.44 -19.98
C LEU A 102 9.69 -4.39 -19.95
N GLY A 103 10.90 -4.76 -19.51
CA GLY A 103 12.01 -3.83 -19.32
C GLY A 103 12.35 -3.00 -20.57
N PRO A 104 12.52 -3.60 -21.77
CA PRO A 104 12.80 -2.85 -22.99
C PRO A 104 11.70 -1.85 -23.37
N GLU A 105 10.43 -2.21 -23.22
CA GLU A 105 9.29 -1.34 -23.53
C GLU A 105 9.20 -0.17 -22.55
N ILE A 106 9.34 -0.43 -21.25
CA ILE A 106 9.41 0.61 -20.21
C ILE A 106 10.57 1.55 -20.50
N HIS A 107 11.76 1.02 -20.82
CA HIS A 107 12.93 1.84 -21.13
C HIS A 107 12.68 2.74 -22.35
N ALA A 108 12.13 2.17 -23.44
CA ALA A 108 11.79 2.94 -24.63
C ALA A 108 10.77 4.06 -24.32
N LEU A 109 9.71 3.76 -23.56
CA LEU A 109 8.71 4.74 -23.14
C LEU A 109 9.33 5.86 -22.28
N CYS A 110 10.18 5.50 -21.31
CA CYS A 110 10.88 6.50 -20.50
C CYS A 110 11.72 7.45 -21.36
N HIS A 111 12.49 6.93 -22.33
CA HIS A 111 13.26 7.79 -23.24
C HIS A 111 12.37 8.66 -24.11
N GLN A 112 11.27 8.11 -24.65
CA GLN A 112 10.31 8.90 -25.43
C GLN A 112 9.71 10.07 -24.64
N LEU A 113 9.42 9.88 -23.35
CA LEU A 113 8.93 10.93 -22.47
C LEU A 113 10.03 11.96 -22.17
N ILE A 114 11.26 11.50 -21.90
CA ILE A 114 12.42 12.37 -21.64
C ILE A 114 12.79 13.21 -22.87
N ASP A 115 12.74 12.64 -24.07
CA ASP A 115 13.06 13.32 -25.33
C ASP A 115 12.12 14.51 -25.62
N GLN A 116 10.95 14.56 -24.96
CA GLN A 116 9.98 15.65 -25.06
C GLN A 116 10.22 16.77 -24.03
N PHE A 117 11.24 16.64 -23.17
CA PHE A 117 11.51 17.61 -22.14
C PHE A 117 11.91 18.98 -22.70
N SER A 118 11.44 20.03 -22.02
CA SER A 118 11.84 21.40 -22.32
C SER A 118 13.31 21.62 -21.95
N ALA A 119 14.01 22.43 -22.74
CA ALA A 119 15.34 22.91 -22.40
C ALA A 119 15.34 23.96 -21.26
N HIS A 120 14.15 24.42 -20.85
CA HIS A 120 13.95 25.35 -19.73
C HIS A 120 13.37 24.60 -18.51
N PRO A 121 13.49 25.13 -17.28
CA PRO A 121 12.89 24.50 -16.11
C PRO A 121 11.39 24.20 -16.30
N PHE A 122 10.98 22.98 -15.93
CA PHE A 122 9.60 22.50 -15.99
C PHE A 122 9.29 21.62 -14.77
N ASP A 123 8.01 21.35 -14.53
CA ASP A 123 7.56 20.40 -13.51
C ASP A 123 7.63 18.97 -14.06
N LEU A 124 8.41 18.11 -13.41
CA LEU A 124 8.65 16.74 -13.83
C LEU A 124 7.38 15.87 -13.77
N LEU A 125 6.49 16.11 -12.79
CA LEU A 125 5.31 15.27 -12.58
C LEU A 125 4.38 15.26 -13.80
N PRO A 126 3.88 16.40 -14.32
CA PRO A 126 3.05 16.42 -15.53
C PRO A 126 3.85 16.20 -16.81
N ALA A 127 5.17 16.42 -16.82
CA ALA A 127 5.99 16.25 -18.02
C ALA A 127 6.38 14.79 -18.29
N PHE A 128 6.35 13.93 -17.26
CA PHE A 128 6.73 12.52 -17.36
C PHE A 128 5.56 11.55 -17.12
N ALA A 129 4.34 12.06 -16.89
CA ALA A 129 3.13 11.27 -16.61
C ALA A 129 2.23 11.06 -17.84
#